data_AF-A0A2M6ZUL6-F1
#
_entry.id   AF-A0A2M6ZUL6-F1
#
_cell.length_a   1.000
_cell.length_b   1.000
_cell.length_c   1.000
_cell.angle_alpha   90.00
_cell.angle_beta   90.00
_cell.angle_gamma   90.00
#
_symmetry.space_group_name_H-M   'P 1'
#
loop_
_entity.id
_entity.type
_entity.pdbx_description
1 polymer ?
#
loop_
_entity_poly.entity_id
_entity_poly.type
_entity_poly.pdbx_seq_one_letter_code
_entity_poly.pdbx_strand_id
1 'polypeptide(L)'
;MVHSIFWLFSECLRITTVADIRPFHGLRYNLEIVGDLSTVITPPYDVITPEQQYSYHQRSPYNIIRLEFGEELPNDVSGNKYSRAANTLNEWLRKSILVREKHPAFYLTEHRFPYKDGLQSYWGLIAAVRLEDLRAGRIRLTEITMKEPALDRLSLLKACRANFCPIMGIFNQGEGSLLPLFQDVTLDSPSLAGVDD
;
A
#
# COMPACT_ATOMS: atom_id res chain seq x y z
N MET A 1 -23.95 -37.73 -39.42
CA MET A 1 -22.95 -38.66 -38.87
C MET A 1 -21.63 -37.92 -38.82
N VAL A 2 -21.04 -37.92 -37.63
CA VAL A 2 -19.99 -37.06 -37.09
C VAL A 2 -18.71 -37.08 -37.92
N HIS A 3 -18.03 -35.94 -38.09
CA HIS A 3 -16.56 -35.86 -38.02
C HIS A 3 -16.17 -34.53 -37.38
N SER A 4 -15.80 -34.62 -36.10
CA SER A 4 -15.26 -33.55 -35.25
C SER A 4 -13.84 -33.20 -35.69
N ILE A 5 -13.54 -31.91 -35.83
CA ILE A 5 -12.16 -31.41 -35.83
C ILE A 5 -11.91 -30.81 -34.44
N PHE A 6 -11.21 -31.58 -33.61
CA PHE A 6 -10.59 -31.10 -32.39
C PHE A 6 -9.35 -30.29 -32.77
N TRP A 7 -9.39 -28.97 -32.61
CA TRP A 7 -8.16 -28.20 -32.43
C TRP A 7 -7.80 -28.24 -30.94
N LEU A 8 -6.95 -29.20 -30.58
CA LEU A 8 -6.17 -29.15 -29.35
C LEU A 8 -5.16 -28.00 -29.50
N PHE A 9 -5.52 -26.81 -29.03
CA PHE A 9 -4.52 -25.80 -28.67
C PHE A 9 -3.77 -26.30 -27.43
N SER A 10 -2.83 -27.22 -27.67
CA SER A 10 -1.78 -27.57 -26.73
C SER A 10 -0.64 -26.56 -26.89
N GLU A 11 -0.91 -25.32 -26.51
CA GLU A 11 0.14 -24.41 -26.07
C GLU A 11 -0.25 -23.96 -24.67
N CYS A 12 0.04 -24.83 -23.71
CA CYS A 12 0.25 -24.42 -22.34
C CYS A 12 1.48 -23.51 -22.36
N LEU A 13 1.28 -22.23 -22.71
CA LEU A 13 2.19 -21.14 -22.42
C LEU A 13 2.34 -21.13 -20.90
N ARG A 14 3.29 -21.91 -20.40
CA ARG A 14 3.83 -21.75 -19.06
C ARG A 14 4.46 -20.36 -19.05
N ILE A 15 3.67 -19.36 -18.67
CA ILE A 15 4.17 -18.04 -18.28
C ILE A 15 5.00 -18.29 -17.02
N THR A 16 6.25 -18.67 -17.21
CA THR A 16 7.27 -18.83 -16.17
C THR A 16 7.95 -17.49 -15.98
N THR A 17 7.18 -16.49 -15.56
CA THR A 17 7.74 -15.19 -15.27
C THR A 17 6.94 -14.55 -14.13
N VAL A 18 7.35 -14.87 -12.91
CA VAL A 18 6.84 -14.24 -11.68
C VAL A 18 7.38 -12.82 -11.61
N ALA A 19 6.62 -11.88 -11.04
CA ALA A 19 7.10 -10.53 -10.78
C ALA A 19 8.35 -10.57 -9.88
N ASP A 20 9.41 -9.80 -10.22
CA ASP A 20 10.60 -9.65 -9.36
C ASP A 20 10.24 -8.74 -8.19
N ILE A 21 10.14 -9.33 -7.00
CA ILE A 21 9.85 -8.64 -5.75
C ILE A 21 11.07 -8.66 -4.83
N ARG A 22 11.30 -7.56 -4.11
CA ARG A 22 12.43 -7.40 -3.19
C ARG A 22 12.01 -6.83 -1.84
N PRO A 23 12.71 -7.22 -0.76
CA PRO A 23 12.52 -6.57 0.53
C PRO A 23 13.05 -5.14 0.46
N PHE A 24 12.53 -4.25 1.30
CA PHE A 24 12.94 -2.85 1.35
C PHE A 24 12.90 -2.32 2.79
N HIS A 25 13.48 -1.15 3.02
CA HIS A 25 13.41 -0.48 4.31
C HIS A 25 12.13 0.35 4.38
N GLY A 26 11.10 -0.21 5.00
CA GLY A 26 9.86 0.49 5.31
C GLY A 26 10.04 1.53 6.42
N LEU A 27 9.04 2.41 6.50
CA LEU A 27 8.87 3.36 7.58
C LEU A 27 7.73 2.89 8.46
N ARG A 28 7.94 2.87 9.78
CA ARG A 28 6.93 2.50 10.76
C ARG A 28 6.74 3.61 11.78
N TYR A 29 5.51 3.77 12.28
CA TYR A 29 5.28 4.63 13.43
C TYR A 29 5.99 4.10 14.66
N ASN A 30 6.55 5.02 15.44
CA ASN A 30 7.04 4.74 16.78
C ASN A 30 5.88 4.83 17.78
N LEU A 31 5.40 3.68 18.25
CA LEU A 31 4.28 3.61 19.21
C LEU A 31 4.60 4.24 20.57
N GLU A 32 5.88 4.38 20.95
CA GLU A 32 6.24 5.12 22.17
C GLU A 32 5.93 6.62 22.05
N ILE A 33 5.84 7.15 20.82
CA ILE A 33 5.57 8.57 20.55
C ILE A 33 4.11 8.78 20.16
N VAL A 34 3.56 7.94 19.27
CA VAL A 34 2.19 8.12 18.78
C VAL A 34 1.13 7.46 19.66
N GLY A 35 1.53 6.54 20.54
CA GLY A 35 0.61 5.76 21.37
C GLY A 35 -0.17 4.75 20.53
N ASP A 36 -1.38 5.14 20.13
CA ASP A 36 -2.32 4.28 19.41
C ASP A 36 -2.28 4.54 17.90
N LEU A 37 -1.94 3.51 17.13
CA LEU A 37 -1.88 3.55 15.67
C LEU A 37 -3.21 3.98 15.04
N SER A 38 -4.34 3.61 15.66
CA SER A 38 -5.71 3.95 15.21
C SER A 38 -5.95 5.46 15.10
N THR A 39 -5.19 6.26 15.84
CA THR A 39 -5.31 7.72 15.83
C THR A 39 -4.52 8.40 14.71
N VAL A 40 -3.59 7.68 14.07
CA VAL A 40 -2.61 8.22 13.11
C VAL A 40 -2.70 7.62 11.71
N ILE A 41 -3.67 6.74 11.47
CA ILE A 41 -3.97 6.17 10.14
C ILE A 41 -5.24 6.79 9.55
N THR A 42 -5.45 6.57 8.26
CA THR A 42 -6.66 6.96 7.52
C THR A 42 -7.01 5.89 6.48
N PRO A 43 -8.25 5.92 5.95
CA PRO A 43 -8.58 5.24 4.70
C PRO A 43 -7.74 5.74 3.50
N PRO A 44 -7.84 5.07 2.34
CA PRO A 44 -7.28 5.57 1.09
C PRO A 44 -7.76 6.99 0.73
N TYR A 45 -6.90 7.79 0.10
CA TYR A 45 -7.16 9.21 -0.18
C TYR A 45 -8.39 9.47 -1.07
N ASP A 46 -8.74 8.53 -1.93
CA ASP A 46 -9.81 8.63 -2.92
C ASP A 46 -11.21 8.44 -2.35
N VAL A 47 -11.32 8.00 -1.09
CA VAL A 47 -12.60 7.87 -0.36
C VAL A 47 -12.77 8.91 0.76
N ILE A 48 -11.78 9.77 0.99
CA ILE A 48 -11.80 10.77 2.07
C ILE A 48 -12.50 12.06 1.59
N THR A 49 -13.54 12.48 2.31
CA THR A 49 -14.18 13.78 2.09
C THR A 49 -13.39 14.92 2.73
N PRO A 50 -13.60 16.19 2.33
CA PRO A 50 -12.97 17.34 2.98
C PRO A 50 -13.22 17.42 4.49
N GLU A 51 -14.41 17.07 4.95
CA GLU A 51 -14.78 17.06 6.37
C GLU A 51 -14.00 15.98 7.12
N GLN A 52 -13.83 14.79 6.51
CA GLN A 52 -13.01 13.72 7.06
C GLN A 52 -11.54 14.10 7.10
N GLN A 53 -11.00 14.71 6.03
CA GLN A 53 -9.63 15.23 5.99
C GLN A 53 -9.38 16.19 7.17
N TYR A 54 -10.28 17.15 7.38
CA TYR A 54 -10.20 18.07 8.52
C TYR A 54 -10.23 17.32 9.86
N SER A 55 -11.13 16.35 10.01
CA SER A 55 -11.23 15.52 11.22
C SER A 55 -9.93 14.75 11.50
N TYR A 56 -9.31 14.14 10.49
CA TYR A 56 -8.02 13.45 10.63
C TYR A 56 -6.87 14.40 11.01
N HIS A 57 -6.87 15.62 10.45
CA HIS A 57 -5.92 16.66 10.84
C HIS A 57 -6.05 17.05 12.33
N GLN A 58 -7.28 17.09 12.86
CA GLN A 58 -7.54 17.39 14.27
C GLN A 58 -7.30 16.20 15.20
N ARG A 59 -7.51 14.96 14.71
CA ARG A 59 -7.38 13.72 15.50
C ARG A 59 -5.98 13.55 16.08
N SER A 60 -4.95 13.81 15.28
CA SER A 60 -3.57 13.72 15.75
C SER A 60 -2.63 14.62 14.93
N PRO A 61 -1.64 15.27 15.58
CA PRO A 61 -0.58 15.97 14.86
C PRO A 61 0.28 15.02 14.00
N TYR A 62 0.23 13.71 14.27
CA TYR A 62 1.01 12.68 13.58
C TYR A 62 0.17 11.83 12.62
N ASN A 63 -1.04 12.27 12.28
CA ASN A 63 -1.90 11.51 11.38
C ASN A 63 -1.37 11.51 9.93
N ILE A 64 -1.34 10.33 9.31
CA ILE A 64 -0.79 10.08 7.97
C ILE A 64 -1.41 10.94 6.88
N ILE A 65 -2.62 11.48 7.10
CA ILE A 65 -3.29 12.44 6.21
C ILE A 65 -2.37 13.57 5.77
N ARG A 66 -1.45 14.02 6.65
CA ARG A 66 -0.49 15.10 6.37
C ARG A 66 0.54 14.73 5.31
N LEU A 67 0.78 13.43 5.11
CA LEU A 67 1.68 12.88 4.10
C LEU A 67 0.90 12.38 2.88
N GLU A 68 -0.19 11.65 3.09
CA GLU A 68 -0.95 10.95 2.04
C GLU A 68 -1.87 11.90 1.26
N PHE A 69 -2.61 12.75 1.95
CA PHE A 69 -3.63 13.61 1.36
C PHE A 69 -3.69 14.93 2.12
N GLY A 70 -2.61 15.71 2.05
CA GLY A 70 -2.49 16.98 2.75
C GLY A 70 -3.37 18.08 2.17
N GLU A 71 -3.78 19.01 3.03
CA GLU A 71 -4.63 20.16 2.68
C GLU A 71 -4.04 21.03 1.56
N GLU A 72 -4.91 21.51 0.67
CA GLU A 72 -4.63 22.60 -0.26
C GLU A 72 -5.09 23.92 0.38
N LEU A 73 -4.17 24.86 0.53
CA LEU A 73 -4.44 26.15 1.17
C LEU A 73 -4.72 27.23 0.11
N PRO A 74 -5.57 28.23 0.40
CA PRO A 74 -5.93 29.27 -0.58
C PRO A 74 -4.75 30.05 -1.19
N ASN A 75 -3.64 30.15 -0.45
CA ASN A 75 -2.43 30.86 -0.89
C ASN A 75 -1.36 29.92 -1.46
N ASP A 76 -1.71 28.66 -1.75
CA ASP A 76 -0.78 27.71 -2.32
C ASP A 76 -0.46 28.05 -3.78
N VAL A 77 0.85 28.12 -4.06
CA VAL A 77 1.34 27.96 -5.42
C VAL A 77 1.29 26.46 -5.76
N SER A 78 1.14 26.13 -7.04
CA SER A 78 1.14 24.74 -7.53
C SER A 78 2.25 23.89 -6.90
N GLY A 79 1.88 22.77 -6.28
CA GLY A 79 2.82 21.81 -5.66
C GLY A 79 3.14 22.04 -4.18
N ASN A 80 2.52 23.03 -3.51
CA ASN A 80 2.80 23.32 -2.10
C ASN A 80 2.44 22.15 -1.16
N LYS A 81 1.35 21.42 -1.41
CA LYS A 81 0.95 20.26 -0.59
C LYS A 81 2.02 19.16 -0.56
N TYR A 82 2.69 18.90 -1.68
CA TYR A 82 3.75 17.89 -1.75
C TYR A 82 5.02 18.33 -1.01
N SER A 83 5.36 19.62 -1.10
CA SER A 83 6.50 20.18 -0.37
C SER A 83 6.26 20.16 1.14
N ARG A 84 5.02 20.45 1.59
CA ARG A 84 4.61 20.29 2.98
C ARG A 84 4.67 18.83 3.44
N ALA A 85 4.21 17.88 2.63
CA ALA A 85 4.33 16.46 2.95
C ALA A 85 5.79 16.04 3.12
N ALA A 86 6.68 16.45 2.21
CA ALA A 86 8.11 16.16 2.29
C ALA A 86 8.77 16.78 3.54
N ASN A 87 8.44 18.03 3.86
CA ASN A 87 8.93 18.68 5.08
C ASN A 87 8.43 17.97 6.35
N THR A 88 7.15 17.59 6.36
CA THR A 88 6.54 16.84 7.47
C THR A 88 7.21 15.48 7.64
N LEU A 89 7.42 14.73 6.55
CA LEU A 89 8.12 13.44 6.58
C LEU A 89 9.54 13.60 7.16
N ASN A 90 10.32 14.58 6.68
CA ASN A 90 11.67 14.82 7.16
C ASN A 90 11.68 15.19 8.66
N GLU A 91 10.71 15.99 9.10
CA GLU A 91 10.55 16.31 10.51
C GLU A 91 10.21 15.08 11.34
N TRP A 92 9.29 14.23 10.86
CA TRP A 92 8.88 13.00 11.54
C TRP A 92 10.02 11.99 11.65
N LEU A 93 10.83 11.85 10.61
CA LEU A 93 12.05 11.04 10.65
C LEU A 93 13.05 11.58 11.67
N ARG A 94 13.30 12.89 11.69
CA ARG A 94 14.21 13.54 12.64
C ARG A 94 13.75 13.39 14.09
N LYS A 95 12.43 13.47 14.31
CA LYS A 95 11.80 13.32 15.64
C LYS A 95 11.49 11.87 16.00
N SER A 96 11.86 10.90 15.16
CA SER A 96 11.59 9.47 15.35
C SER A 96 10.09 9.13 15.48
N ILE A 97 9.19 9.99 14.97
CA ILE A 97 7.75 9.70 14.87
C ILE A 97 7.55 8.57 13.86
N LEU A 98 8.25 8.66 12.73
CA LEU A 98 8.47 7.54 11.80
C LEU A 98 9.91 7.07 11.93
N VAL A 99 10.09 5.76 12.00
CA VAL A 99 11.39 5.11 12.09
C VAL A 99 11.58 4.23 10.88
N ARG A 100 12.76 4.34 10.25
CA ARG A 100 13.16 3.48 9.14
C ARG A 100 13.66 2.15 9.69
N GLU A 101 13.17 1.06 9.11
CA GLU A 101 13.60 -0.29 9.48
C GLU A 101 15.11 -0.50 9.26
N LYS A 102 15.75 -1.17 10.22
CA LYS A 102 17.21 -1.43 10.20
C LYS A 102 17.60 -2.39 9.09
N HIS A 103 16.75 -3.37 8.81
CA HIS A 103 16.97 -4.37 7.79
C HIS A 103 15.87 -4.29 6.72
N PRO A 104 16.19 -4.55 5.45
CA PRO A 104 15.15 -4.67 4.43
C PRO A 104 14.25 -5.87 4.76
N ALA A 105 12.94 -5.67 4.68
CA ALA A 105 11.95 -6.71 4.98
C ALA A 105 10.85 -6.76 3.92
N PHE A 106 10.13 -7.88 3.91
CA PHE A 106 8.78 -7.94 3.37
C PHE A 106 7.79 -7.67 4.50
N TYR A 107 6.69 -6.99 4.22
CA TYR A 107 5.69 -6.67 5.25
C TYR A 107 4.43 -7.48 5.01
N LEU A 108 4.07 -8.31 5.98
CA LEU A 108 2.80 -9.02 6.02
C LEU A 108 1.75 -8.10 6.66
N THR A 109 0.61 -7.96 6.01
CA THR A 109 -0.55 -7.21 6.54
C THR A 109 -1.76 -8.11 6.62
N GLU A 110 -2.58 -7.87 7.64
CA GLU A 110 -3.90 -8.49 7.80
C GLU A 110 -4.93 -7.38 7.95
N HIS A 111 -5.94 -7.39 7.11
CA HIS A 111 -7.09 -6.50 7.21
C HIS A 111 -8.29 -7.32 7.67
N ARG A 112 -8.83 -7.01 8.86
CA ARG A 112 -9.99 -7.68 9.42
C ARG A 112 -11.22 -6.79 9.29
N PHE A 113 -12.32 -7.33 8.79
CA PHE A 113 -13.54 -6.56 8.57
C PHE A 113 -14.79 -7.41 8.83
N PRO A 114 -15.87 -6.82 9.37
CA PRO A 114 -17.13 -7.53 9.54
C PRO A 114 -17.75 -7.80 8.16
N TYR A 115 -18.20 -9.03 7.93
CA TYR A 115 -18.91 -9.41 6.71
C TYR A 115 -19.90 -10.54 7.01
N LYS A 116 -21.19 -10.26 6.75
CA LYS A 116 -22.32 -11.10 7.20
C LYS A 116 -22.23 -11.31 8.72
N ASP A 117 -22.43 -12.54 9.20
CA ASP A 117 -22.48 -12.87 10.63
C ASP A 117 -21.10 -13.16 11.25
N GLY A 118 -20.00 -12.68 10.64
CA GLY A 118 -18.65 -12.98 11.12
C GLY A 118 -17.59 -11.96 10.74
N LEU A 119 -16.41 -12.15 11.32
CA LEU A 119 -15.21 -11.39 11.00
C LEU A 119 -14.44 -12.12 9.89
N GLN A 120 -14.15 -11.42 8.80
CA GLN A 120 -13.33 -11.92 7.70
C GLN A 120 -11.94 -11.28 7.76
N SER A 121 -10.96 -11.95 7.15
CA SER A 121 -9.57 -11.48 7.11
C SER A 121 -9.03 -11.56 5.69
N TYR A 122 -8.34 -10.50 5.27
CA TYR A 122 -7.60 -10.44 4.02
C TYR A 122 -6.10 -10.26 4.31
N TRP A 123 -5.29 -11.18 3.81
CA TRP A 123 -3.83 -11.16 3.99
C TRP A 123 -3.15 -10.58 2.77
N GLY A 124 -2.21 -9.66 3.00
CA GLY A 124 -1.44 -8.98 1.96
C GLY A 124 0.06 -9.04 2.21
N LEU A 125 0.84 -9.02 1.13
CA LEU A 125 2.30 -8.89 1.17
C LEU A 125 2.70 -7.57 0.52
N ILE A 126 3.37 -6.70 1.27
CA ILE A 126 3.96 -5.47 0.74
C ILE A 126 5.43 -5.75 0.42
N ALA A 127 5.78 -5.52 -0.84
CA ALA A 127 7.12 -5.72 -1.38
C ALA A 127 7.45 -4.64 -2.42
N ALA A 128 8.73 -4.39 -2.65
CA ALA A 128 9.15 -3.58 -3.78
C ALA A 128 9.06 -4.40 -5.06
N VAL A 129 8.29 -3.95 -6.04
CA VAL A 129 8.15 -4.63 -7.34
C VAL A 129 9.05 -3.96 -8.37
N ARG A 130 9.83 -4.74 -9.12
CA ARG A 130 10.69 -4.22 -10.19
C ARG A 130 9.84 -3.57 -11.28
N LEU A 131 10.15 -2.32 -11.62
CA LEU A 131 9.57 -1.66 -12.79
C LEU A 131 10.03 -2.36 -14.08
N GLU A 132 9.09 -2.57 -14.99
CA GLU A 132 9.34 -3.22 -16.25
C GLU A 132 8.39 -2.74 -17.34
N ASP A 133 8.78 -2.97 -18.59
CA ASP A 133 7.88 -2.76 -19.72
C ASP A 133 6.67 -3.69 -19.58
N LEU A 134 5.46 -3.11 -19.62
CA LEU A 134 4.21 -3.86 -19.55
C LEU A 134 4.09 -4.91 -20.67
N ARG A 135 4.77 -4.69 -21.81
CA ARG A 135 4.86 -5.65 -22.92
C ARG A 135 5.55 -6.95 -22.51
N ALA A 136 6.33 -6.95 -21.43
CA ALA A 136 6.94 -8.17 -20.90
C ALA A 136 5.92 -9.14 -20.28
N GLY A 137 4.67 -8.71 -20.04
CA GLY A 137 3.54 -9.56 -19.66
C GLY A 137 3.59 -10.16 -18.25
N ARG A 138 4.59 -9.79 -17.45
CA ARG A 138 4.82 -10.25 -16.07
C ARG A 138 3.89 -9.61 -15.06
N ILE A 139 3.61 -8.31 -15.22
CA ILE A 139 2.60 -7.57 -14.48
C ILE A 139 1.45 -7.27 -15.44
N ARG A 140 0.24 -7.65 -15.05
CA ARG A 140 -0.98 -7.40 -15.84
C ARG A 140 -1.72 -6.21 -15.25
N LEU A 141 -2.09 -5.27 -16.10
CA LEU A 141 -2.99 -4.20 -15.72
C LEU A 141 -4.38 -4.78 -15.47
N THR A 142 -4.97 -4.45 -14.33
CA THR A 142 -6.31 -4.89 -13.93
C THR A 142 -7.36 -3.80 -14.12
N GLU A 143 -6.95 -2.55 -14.29
CA GLU A 143 -7.82 -1.37 -14.43
C GLU A 143 -7.22 -0.32 -15.38
N ILE A 144 -8.06 0.63 -15.82
CA ILE A 144 -7.63 1.79 -16.60
C ILE A 144 -7.21 2.89 -15.62
N THR A 145 -5.92 3.22 -15.61
CA THR A 145 -5.40 4.29 -14.75
C THR A 145 -5.80 5.66 -15.27
N MET A 146 -6.47 6.46 -14.43
CA MET A 146 -6.76 7.86 -14.72
C MET A 146 -5.49 8.71 -14.64
N LYS A 147 -5.35 9.67 -15.56
CA LYS A 147 -4.12 10.46 -15.70
C LYS A 147 -3.90 11.38 -14.49
N GLU A 148 -4.95 12.03 -14.01
CA GLU A 148 -4.89 13.04 -12.96
C GLU A 148 -4.44 12.43 -11.62
N PRO A 149 -5.06 11.34 -11.11
CA PRO A 149 -4.58 10.66 -9.90
C PRO A 149 -3.13 10.15 -10.05
N ALA A 150 -2.76 9.63 -11.22
CA ALA A 150 -1.40 9.15 -11.45
C ALA A 150 -0.35 10.27 -11.37
N LEU A 151 -0.66 11.46 -11.90
CA LEU A 151 0.24 12.62 -11.83
C LEU A 151 0.34 13.19 -10.41
N ASP A 152 -0.76 13.21 -9.67
CA ASP A 152 -0.79 13.64 -8.26
C ASP A 152 0.08 12.71 -7.40
N ARG A 153 -0.12 11.39 -7.50
CA ARG A 153 0.69 10.39 -6.77
C ARG A 153 2.16 10.41 -7.19
N LEU A 154 2.47 10.62 -8.47
CA LEU A 154 3.85 10.78 -8.94
C LEU A 154 4.51 12.02 -8.35
N SER A 155 3.77 13.11 -8.19
CA SER A 155 4.28 14.36 -7.58
C SER A 155 4.61 14.15 -6.11
N LEU A 156 3.74 13.45 -5.37
CA LEU A 156 3.98 13.08 -3.98
C LEU A 156 5.19 12.14 -3.83
N LEU A 157 5.28 11.10 -4.66
CA LEU A 157 6.41 10.16 -4.68
C LEU A 157 7.74 10.89 -4.95
N LYS A 158 7.76 11.84 -5.89
CA LYS A 158 8.95 12.63 -6.21
C LYS A 158 9.38 13.52 -5.05
N ALA A 159 8.43 14.19 -4.39
CA ALA A 159 8.70 15.11 -3.29
C ALA A 159 9.16 14.37 -2.04
N CYS A 160 8.45 13.32 -1.65
CA CYS A 160 8.70 12.61 -0.39
C CYS A 160 9.75 11.51 -0.51
N ARG A 161 10.04 11.03 -1.73
CA ARG A 161 10.88 9.83 -1.97
C ARG A 161 10.42 8.61 -1.16
N ALA A 162 9.12 8.55 -0.89
CA ALA A 162 8.44 7.50 -0.16
C ALA A 162 7.07 7.25 -0.82
N ASN A 163 6.59 6.01 -0.78
CA ASN A 163 5.26 5.66 -1.22
C ASN A 163 4.38 5.35 0.00
N PHE A 164 3.28 6.07 0.14
CA PHE A 164 2.35 5.97 1.26
C PHE A 164 1.08 5.19 0.90
N CYS A 165 0.77 5.07 -0.39
CA CYS A 165 -0.37 4.32 -0.92
C CYS A 165 0.13 3.31 -1.97
N PRO A 166 0.62 2.12 -1.54
CA PRO A 166 1.07 1.10 -2.47
C PRO A 166 -0.09 0.60 -3.35
N ILE A 167 0.22 0.29 -4.60
CA ILE A 167 -0.76 -0.29 -5.55
C ILE A 167 -1.05 -1.72 -5.12
N MET A 168 -2.33 -2.05 -4.97
CA MET A 168 -2.76 -3.41 -4.68
C MET A 168 -2.65 -4.28 -5.93
N GLY A 169 -2.01 -5.45 -5.78
CA GLY A 169 -1.91 -6.47 -6.81
C GLY A 169 -2.49 -7.79 -6.31
N ILE A 170 -3.05 -8.57 -7.24
CA ILE A 170 -3.46 -9.94 -6.99
C ILE A 170 -2.47 -10.85 -7.71
N PHE A 171 -1.96 -11.85 -6.99
CA PHE A 171 -1.10 -12.87 -7.57
C PHE A 171 -1.72 -14.24 -7.35
N ASN A 172 -1.50 -15.14 -8.31
CA ASN A 172 -1.92 -16.52 -8.16
C ASN A 172 -0.90 -17.27 -7.31
N GLN A 173 -1.36 -17.91 -6.25
CA GLN A 173 -0.58 -18.90 -5.51
C GLN A 173 -0.66 -20.18 -6.34
N GLY A 174 0.42 -20.55 -7.04
CA GLY A 174 0.46 -21.77 -7.86
C GLY A 174 0.32 -23.06 -7.02
N GLU A 175 1.18 -24.05 -7.24
CA GLU A 175 1.15 -25.27 -6.40
C GLU A 175 1.62 -25.03 -4.94
N GLY A 176 2.23 -23.87 -4.65
CA GLY A 176 2.62 -23.47 -3.30
C GLY A 176 1.67 -22.43 -2.71
N SER A 177 1.34 -22.58 -1.42
CA SER A 177 0.59 -21.58 -0.67
C SER A 177 1.51 -20.75 0.22
N LEU A 178 1.27 -19.44 0.29
CA LEU A 178 1.87 -18.58 1.30
C LEU A 178 1.14 -18.65 2.64
N LEU A 179 -0.06 -19.26 2.69
CA LEU A 179 -0.86 -19.35 3.90
C LEU A 179 -0.12 -20.06 5.06
N PRO A 180 0.63 -21.16 4.84
CA PRO A 180 1.43 -21.76 5.91
C PRO A 180 2.52 -20.81 6.43
N LEU A 181 3.17 -20.05 5.54
CA LEU A 181 4.16 -19.03 5.94
C LEU A 181 3.50 -17.94 6.77
N PHE A 182 2.26 -17.57 6.46
CA PHE A 182 1.50 -16.60 7.25
C PHE A 182 1.11 -17.16 8.61
N GLN A 183 0.70 -18.43 8.70
CA GLN A 183 0.39 -19.08 9.97
C GLN A 183 1.59 -19.08 10.93
N ASP A 184 2.79 -19.42 10.44
CA ASP A 184 3.99 -19.44 11.28
C ASP A 184 4.40 -18.04 11.78
N VAL A 185 4.24 -17.00 10.94
CA VAL A 185 4.60 -15.61 11.27
C VAL A 185 3.54 -14.93 12.16
N THR A 186 2.34 -15.50 12.25
CA THR A 186 1.19 -14.93 12.99
C THR A 186 0.90 -15.62 14.31
N LEU A 187 1.79 -16.54 14.72
CA LEU A 187 1.77 -17.14 16.06
C LEU A 187 1.98 -16.07 17.15
N ASP A 188 2.70 -15.01 16.84
CA ASP A 188 2.93 -13.86 17.72
C ASP A 188 1.93 -12.72 17.44
N SER A 189 1.78 -11.83 18.42
CA SER A 189 1.02 -10.59 18.23
C SER A 189 1.64 -9.73 17.12
N PRO A 190 0.84 -9.04 16.29
CA PRO A 190 1.37 -8.22 15.22
C PRO A 190 2.25 -7.10 15.78
N SER A 191 3.35 -6.78 15.09
CA SER A 191 4.27 -5.72 15.54
C SER A 191 3.60 -4.33 15.58
N LEU A 192 2.53 -4.15 14.81
CA LEU A 192 1.69 -2.96 14.77
C LEU A 192 0.24 -3.39 14.50
N ALA A 193 -0.72 -2.80 15.20
CA ALA A 193 -2.14 -2.99 14.95
C ALA A 193 -2.88 -1.67 15.23
N GLY A 194 -3.94 -1.42 14.47
CA GLY A 194 -4.81 -0.27 14.62
C GLY A 194 -6.15 -0.55 13.95
N VAL A 195 -7.15 0.24 14.30
CA VAL A 195 -8.51 0.16 13.75
C VAL A 195 -8.78 1.46 13.01
N ASP A 196 -9.14 1.38 11.73
CA ASP A 196 -9.64 2.52 10.97
C ASP A 196 -11.14 2.75 11.25
N ASP A 197 -11.68 3.86 10.74
CA ASP A 197 -13.07 4.26 10.97
C ASP A 197 -14.10 3.44 10.17
#